data_AF-A0A6F8YMY5-F1
#
_entry.id   AF-A0A6F8YMY5-F1
#
_cell.length_a   1.000
_cell.length_b   1.000
_cell.length_c   1.000
_cell.angle_alpha   90.00
_cell.angle_beta   90.00
_cell.angle_gamma   90.00
#
_symmetry.space_group_name_H-M   'P 1'
#
loop_
_entity.id
_entity.type
_entity.pdbx_description
1 polymer ?
#
loop_
_entity_poly.entity_id
_entity_poly.type
_entity_poly.pdbx_seq_one_letter_code
_entity_poly.pdbx_strand_id
1 'polypeptide(L)'
;MRHDPDDTYLVVAADKGTATFSDIANEISVRRGFWLADAFASGGSAGYDHKKMGITARGAWESVKRHFRDLGVDTQTEDFTTVGVGDMSGDVFGNGMLLSRHIKLVAAFDHRHIFIDPTPDPERSYVERQRLFDMPRSSWSDYDAKLISEGGESSRVP
;
A
#
# COMPACT_ATOMS: atom_id res chain seq x y z
N MET A 1 -41.28 2.50 -12.90
CA MET A 1 -41.58 3.93 -12.70
C MET A 1 -40.33 4.56 -12.13
N ARG A 2 -39.83 5.64 -12.74
CA ARG A 2 -38.60 6.31 -12.28
C ARG A 2 -39.04 7.51 -11.44
N HIS A 3 -38.60 7.57 -10.19
CA HIS A 3 -39.12 8.54 -9.21
C HIS A 3 -38.32 9.86 -9.20
N ASP A 4 -37.09 9.88 -9.74
CA ASP A 4 -36.19 11.05 -9.74
C ASP A 4 -35.67 11.41 -11.16
N PRO A 5 -35.35 12.70 -11.40
CA PRO A 5 -34.70 13.17 -12.63
C PRO A 5 -33.26 12.65 -12.77
N ASP A 6 -32.66 12.77 -13.96
CA ASP A 6 -31.25 12.47 -14.17
C ASP A 6 -30.37 13.41 -13.32
N ASP A 7 -29.69 12.85 -12.33
CA ASP A 7 -28.68 13.55 -11.54
C ASP A 7 -27.31 12.91 -11.81
N THR A 8 -26.40 13.69 -12.39
CA THR A 8 -25.01 13.26 -12.58
C THR A 8 -24.30 13.28 -11.23
N TYR A 9 -24.21 12.13 -10.57
CA TYR A 9 -23.40 11.99 -9.36
C TYR A 9 -22.02 11.43 -9.71
N LEU A 10 -20.99 12.03 -9.13
CA LEU A 10 -19.63 11.52 -9.13
C LEU A 10 -19.41 10.84 -7.80
N VAL A 11 -19.09 9.54 -7.82
CA VAL A 11 -18.54 8.86 -6.64
C VAL A 11 -17.04 9.04 -6.69
N VAL A 12 -16.51 9.84 -5.77
CA VAL A 12 -15.08 10.18 -5.71
C VAL A 12 -14.42 9.33 -4.62
N ALA A 13 -13.23 8.81 -4.88
CA ALA A 13 -12.47 8.04 -3.91
C ALA A 13 -11.13 8.71 -3.61
N ALA A 14 -10.63 8.50 -2.39
CA ALA A 14 -9.32 8.99 -1.99
C ALA A 14 -8.20 8.33 -2.82
N ASP A 15 -7.22 9.15 -3.21
CA ASP A 15 -5.93 8.75 -3.78
C ASP A 15 -4.79 9.34 -2.91
N LYS A 16 -3.53 9.05 -3.26
CA LYS A 16 -2.32 9.47 -2.57
C LYS A 16 -2.36 10.97 -2.21
N GLY A 17 -2.30 11.26 -0.91
CA GLY A 17 -2.27 12.62 -0.38
C GLY A 17 -3.64 13.28 -0.22
N THR A 18 -4.74 12.60 -0.55
CA THR A 18 -6.11 13.16 -0.51
C THR A 18 -7.08 12.40 0.40
N ALA A 19 -6.59 11.43 1.19
CA ALA A 19 -7.43 10.64 2.10
C ALA A 19 -8.25 11.49 3.08
N THR A 20 -7.71 12.64 3.52
CA THR A 20 -8.42 13.58 4.40
C THR A 20 -9.45 14.46 3.68
N PHE A 21 -9.50 14.42 2.34
CA PHE A 21 -10.39 15.26 1.54
C PHE A 21 -11.76 14.62 1.31
N SER A 22 -11.92 13.31 1.54
CA SER A 22 -13.23 12.66 1.43
C SER A 22 -14.24 13.25 2.42
N ASP A 23 -13.82 13.59 3.65
CA ASP A 23 -14.69 14.26 4.63
C ASP A 23 -15.10 15.66 4.16
N ILE A 24 -14.15 16.42 3.59
CA ILE A 24 -14.41 17.76 3.04
C ILE A 24 -15.37 17.66 1.86
N ALA A 25 -15.21 16.67 0.99
CA ALA A 25 -16.07 16.44 -0.16
C ALA A 25 -17.50 16.08 0.29
N ASN A 26 -17.64 15.21 1.29
CA ASN A 26 -18.94 14.86 1.88
C ASN A 26 -19.62 16.09 2.51
N GLU A 27 -18.88 16.92 3.25
CA GLU A 27 -19.42 18.16 3.84
C GLU A 27 -19.89 19.16 2.76
N ILE A 28 -19.13 19.33 1.67
CA ILE A 28 -19.51 20.20 0.55
C ILE A 28 -20.75 19.67 -0.16
N SER A 29 -20.84 18.35 -0.34
CA SER A 29 -21.99 17.67 -0.96
C SER A 29 -23.28 17.95 -0.20
N VAL A 30 -23.26 17.77 1.12
CA VAL A 30 -24.40 18.11 2.00
C VAL A 30 -24.76 19.58 1.90
N ARG A 31 -23.78 20.50 1.95
CA ARG A 31 -24.02 21.95 1.83
C ARG A 31 -24.64 22.36 0.49
N ARG A 32 -24.43 21.58 -0.58
CA ARG A 32 -25.01 21.82 -1.90
C ARG A 32 -26.36 21.15 -2.11
N GLY A 33 -26.88 20.43 -1.11
CA GLY A 33 -28.20 19.80 -1.16
C GLY A 33 -28.22 18.43 -1.85
N PHE A 34 -27.07 17.80 -2.07
CA PHE A 34 -27.02 16.42 -2.55
C PHE A 34 -27.38 15.45 -1.42
N TRP A 35 -28.12 14.40 -1.75
CA TRP A 35 -28.77 13.52 -0.77
C TRP A 35 -27.86 12.39 -0.25
N LEU A 36 -26.76 12.09 -0.95
CA LEU A 36 -25.87 10.98 -0.63
C LEU A 36 -25.03 11.19 0.64
N ALA A 37 -24.93 12.44 1.13
CA ALA A 37 -24.20 12.79 2.35
C ALA A 37 -22.81 12.13 2.46
N ASP A 38 -22.63 11.22 3.42
CA ASP A 38 -21.39 10.50 3.70
C ASP A 38 -21.02 9.43 2.65
N ALA A 39 -21.95 9.07 1.77
CA ALA A 39 -21.72 8.18 0.63
C ALA A 39 -21.26 8.91 -0.65
N PHE A 40 -21.08 10.24 -0.61
CA PHE A 40 -20.65 11.02 -1.78
C PHE A 40 -19.19 10.76 -2.16
N ALA A 41 -18.31 10.67 -1.16
CA ALA A 41 -16.90 10.33 -1.31
C ALA A 41 -16.50 9.22 -0.33
N SER A 42 -15.93 8.14 -0.86
CA SER A 42 -15.47 7.01 -0.05
C SER A 42 -14.08 7.29 0.57
N GLY A 43 -13.80 6.68 1.71
CA GLY A 43 -12.49 6.79 2.40
C GLY A 43 -12.34 7.97 3.36
N GLY A 44 -13.45 8.61 3.75
CA GLY A 44 -13.48 9.61 4.85
C GLY A 44 -13.50 8.97 6.24
N SER A 45 -13.61 9.78 7.29
CA SER A 45 -13.64 9.38 8.71
C SER A 45 -14.76 8.41 9.09
N ALA A 46 -15.88 8.41 8.35
CA ALA A 46 -16.97 7.44 8.48
C ALA A 46 -16.73 6.14 7.68
N GLY A 47 -15.71 6.12 6.82
CA GLY A 47 -15.30 4.97 6.02
C GLY A 47 -14.19 4.14 6.66
N TYR A 48 -13.91 2.99 6.06
CA TYR A 48 -12.84 2.10 6.51
C TYR A 48 -11.47 2.74 6.26
N ASP A 49 -10.61 2.78 7.28
CA ASP A 49 -9.20 3.14 7.13
C ASP A 49 -8.52 2.07 6.26
N HIS A 50 -8.39 2.38 4.97
CA HIS A 50 -7.88 1.45 3.96
C HIS A 50 -6.47 0.98 4.27
N LYS A 51 -5.64 1.81 4.92
CA LYS A 51 -4.29 1.42 5.35
C LYS A 51 -4.32 0.47 6.54
N LYS A 52 -5.15 0.73 7.56
CA LYS A 52 -5.30 -0.20 8.70
C LYS A 52 -5.89 -1.54 8.30
N MET A 53 -6.81 -1.55 7.33
CA MET A 53 -7.43 -2.80 6.88
C MET A 53 -6.66 -3.49 5.75
N GLY A 54 -5.81 -2.75 5.02
CA GLY A 54 -5.01 -3.24 3.91
C GLY A 54 -5.84 -3.81 2.75
N ILE A 55 -7.08 -3.33 2.55
CA ILE A 55 -8.03 -3.94 1.61
C ILE A 55 -7.48 -3.98 0.18
N THR A 56 -6.94 -2.85 -0.28
CA THR A 56 -6.36 -2.74 -1.64
C THR A 56 -5.18 -3.69 -1.81
N ALA A 57 -4.26 -3.72 -0.84
CA ALA A 57 -3.10 -4.62 -0.86
C ALA A 57 -3.52 -6.09 -0.86
N ARG A 58 -4.49 -6.48 -0.02
CA ARG A 58 -5.03 -7.85 0.04
C ARG A 58 -5.68 -8.26 -1.28
N GLY A 59 -6.48 -7.39 -1.88
CA GLY A 59 -7.10 -7.64 -3.18
C GLY A 59 -6.07 -7.84 -4.30
N ALA A 60 -5.06 -6.97 -4.35
CA ALA A 60 -3.94 -7.12 -5.28
C ALA A 60 -3.16 -8.42 -5.03
N TRP A 61 -2.97 -8.80 -3.76
CA TRP A 61 -2.24 -10.01 -3.38
C TRP A 61 -2.94 -11.30 -3.81
N GLU A 62 -4.28 -11.34 -3.83
CA GLU A 62 -4.99 -12.49 -4.41
C GLU A 62 -4.64 -12.69 -5.89
N SER A 63 -4.43 -11.60 -6.63
CA SER A 63 -3.97 -11.66 -8.02
C SER A 63 -2.52 -12.16 -8.13
N VAL A 64 -1.64 -11.73 -7.21
CA VAL A 64 -0.26 -12.24 -7.13
C VAL A 64 -0.25 -13.75 -6.85
N LYS A 65 -0.98 -14.21 -5.84
CA LYS A 65 -1.12 -15.64 -5.51
C LYS A 65 -1.69 -16.44 -6.67
N ARG A 66 -2.63 -15.88 -7.43
CA ARG A 66 -3.16 -16.56 -8.63
C ARG A 66 -2.08 -16.66 -9.70
N HIS A 67 -1.38 -15.57 -10.00
CA HIS A 67 -0.35 -15.54 -11.04
C HIS A 67 0.80 -16.50 -10.74
N PHE A 68 1.33 -16.50 -9.51
CA PHE A 68 2.43 -17.38 -9.11
C PHE A 68 2.04 -18.86 -9.12
N ARG A 69 0.78 -19.17 -8.80
CA ARG A 69 0.26 -20.55 -8.90
C ARG A 69 0.27 -21.08 -10.33
N ASP A 70 0.01 -20.22 -11.32
CA ASP A 70 0.11 -20.60 -12.74
C ASP A 70 1.57 -20.86 -13.15
N LEU A 71 2.54 -20.33 -12.39
CA LEU A 71 3.98 -20.61 -12.51
C LEU A 71 4.46 -21.78 -11.63
N GLY A 72 3.55 -22.42 -10.88
CA GLY A 72 3.87 -23.51 -9.98
C GLY A 72 4.62 -23.11 -8.70
N VAL A 73 4.54 -21.82 -8.30
CA VAL A 73 5.18 -21.30 -7.08
C VAL A 73 4.11 -20.94 -6.05
N ASP A 74 4.22 -21.45 -4.84
CA ASP A 74 3.40 -21.04 -3.69
C ASP A 74 4.10 -19.95 -2.87
N THR A 75 3.73 -18.69 -3.14
CA THR A 75 4.23 -17.50 -2.41
C THR A 75 4.00 -17.53 -0.90
N GLN A 76 3.19 -18.46 -0.38
CA GLN A 76 2.92 -18.58 1.07
C GLN A 76 3.83 -19.58 1.76
N THR A 77 4.58 -20.40 1.01
CA THR A 77 5.48 -21.44 1.57
C THR A 77 6.87 -21.46 0.93
N GLU A 78 7.07 -20.78 -0.19
CA GLU A 78 8.31 -20.79 -0.96
C GLU A 78 8.88 -19.39 -1.10
N ASP A 79 10.21 -19.28 -0.95
CA ASP A 79 10.95 -18.02 -1.12
C ASP A 79 10.93 -17.55 -2.57
N PHE A 80 10.66 -16.26 -2.77
CA PHE A 80 10.68 -15.64 -4.10
C PHE A 80 11.24 -14.23 -4.04
N THR A 81 11.93 -13.84 -5.11
CA THR A 81 12.49 -12.48 -5.23
C THR A 81 11.44 -11.49 -5.71
N THR A 82 11.54 -10.25 -5.23
CA THR A 82 10.62 -9.17 -5.59
C THR A 82 11.38 -7.88 -5.77
N VAL A 83 11.00 -7.11 -6.79
CA VAL A 83 11.35 -5.70 -6.93
C VAL A 83 10.06 -4.89 -6.86
N GLY A 84 10.08 -3.75 -6.17
CA GLY A 84 8.87 -2.96 -5.98
C GLY A 84 9.05 -1.46 -6.14
N VAL A 85 7.96 -0.77 -6.43
CA VAL A 85 7.90 0.69 -6.50
C VAL A 85 7.04 1.19 -5.35
N GLY A 86 7.64 1.90 -4.41
CA GLY A 86 6.97 2.36 -3.20
C GLY A 86 7.87 2.33 -1.98
N ASP A 87 7.23 2.44 -0.82
CA ASP A 87 7.88 2.61 0.47
C ASP A 87 7.03 1.91 1.55
N MET A 88 7.66 1.41 2.62
CA MET A 88 6.96 0.72 3.71
C MET A 88 5.94 1.63 4.42
N SER A 89 6.09 2.95 4.36
CA SER A 89 5.09 3.89 4.88
C SER A 89 3.80 3.95 4.04
N GLY A 90 3.82 3.45 2.80
CA GLY A 90 2.70 3.46 1.87
C GLY A 90 1.64 2.40 2.21
N ASP A 91 0.37 2.70 1.90
CA ASP A 91 -0.75 1.78 2.13
C ASP A 91 -0.57 0.47 1.35
N VAL A 92 -0.59 0.52 0.02
CA VAL A 92 -0.57 -0.69 -0.82
C VAL A 92 0.76 -1.43 -0.71
N PHE A 93 1.87 -0.71 -0.83
CA PHE A 93 3.21 -1.29 -0.80
C PHE A 93 3.51 -1.90 0.57
N GLY A 94 3.33 -1.11 1.64
CA GLY A 94 3.65 -1.53 3.00
C GLY A 94 2.83 -2.74 3.44
N ASN A 95 1.51 -2.70 3.25
CA ASN A 95 0.66 -3.86 3.54
C ASN A 95 1.04 -5.06 2.66
N GLY A 96 1.26 -4.86 1.36
CA GLY A 96 1.58 -5.94 0.41
C GLY A 96 2.87 -6.68 0.75
N MET A 97 3.92 -5.95 1.13
CA MET A 97 5.20 -6.54 1.52
C MET A 97 5.17 -7.33 2.83
N LEU A 98 4.05 -7.30 3.56
CA LEU A 98 3.82 -8.06 4.80
C LEU A 98 2.84 -9.22 4.62
N LEU A 99 2.32 -9.44 3.40
CA LEU A 99 1.38 -10.55 3.11
C LEU A 99 2.08 -11.90 2.84
N SER A 100 3.40 -11.94 2.87
CA SER A 100 4.17 -13.17 2.91
C SER A 100 5.53 -12.97 3.58
N ARG A 101 5.91 -13.92 4.44
CA ARG A 101 7.23 -13.97 5.06
C ARG A 101 8.33 -14.41 4.07
N HIS A 102 7.94 -15.04 2.98
CA HIS A 102 8.84 -15.59 1.96
C HIS A 102 9.29 -14.58 0.90
N ILE A 103 8.85 -13.32 1.00
CA ILE A 103 9.28 -12.26 0.09
C ILE A 103 10.74 -11.92 0.35
N LYS A 104 11.59 -12.13 -0.66
CA LYS A 104 12.96 -11.64 -0.74
C LYS A 104 12.96 -10.34 -1.55
N LEU A 105 12.78 -9.21 -0.86
CA LEU A 105 12.76 -7.88 -1.50
C LEU A 105 14.19 -7.48 -1.87
N VAL A 106 14.55 -7.64 -3.15
CA VAL A 106 15.92 -7.39 -3.61
C VAL A 106 16.16 -5.95 -4.05
N ALA A 107 15.09 -5.24 -4.42
CA ALA A 107 15.14 -3.81 -4.65
C ALA A 107 13.78 -3.14 -4.43
N ALA A 108 13.81 -1.89 -3.98
CA ALA A 108 12.64 -1.03 -3.96
C ALA A 108 13.05 0.41 -4.25
N PHE A 109 12.15 1.20 -4.84
CA PHE A 109 12.44 2.62 -5.03
C PHE A 109 11.18 3.47 -4.93
N ASP A 110 11.36 4.70 -4.48
CA ASP A 110 10.36 5.75 -4.55
C ASP A 110 11.01 7.06 -5.06
N HIS A 111 10.26 8.15 -5.03
CA HIS A 111 10.76 9.48 -5.40
C HIS A 111 11.93 10.02 -4.54
N ARG A 112 12.31 9.34 -3.45
CA ARG A 112 13.33 9.80 -2.49
C ARG A 112 14.52 8.86 -2.43
N HIS A 113 14.30 7.55 -2.50
CA HIS A 113 15.32 6.55 -2.23
C HIS A 113 15.30 5.39 -3.22
N ILE A 114 16.48 4.78 -3.39
CA ILE A 114 16.67 3.46 -3.99
C ILE A 114 17.22 2.55 -2.89
N PHE A 115 16.52 1.45 -2.65
CA PHE A 115 16.90 0.36 -1.76
C PHE A 115 17.32 -0.85 -2.60
N ILE A 116 18.45 -1.46 -2.27
CA ILE A 116 18.98 -2.67 -2.88
C ILE A 116 19.48 -3.60 -1.78
N ASP A 117 19.01 -4.84 -1.79
CA ASP A 117 19.51 -5.93 -0.94
C ASP A 117 19.72 -7.17 -1.82
N PRO A 118 20.95 -7.50 -2.24
CA PRO A 118 21.19 -8.56 -3.23
C PRO A 118 20.70 -9.95 -2.80
N THR A 119 20.88 -10.29 -1.54
CA THR A 119 20.54 -11.60 -0.97
C THR A 119 19.87 -11.46 0.40
N PRO A 120 18.62 -10.94 0.46
CA PRO A 120 17.94 -10.69 1.72
C PRO A 120 17.59 -12.02 2.40
N ASP A 121 17.70 -12.05 3.72
CA ASP A 121 17.11 -13.11 4.53
C ASP A 121 15.60 -12.83 4.69
N PRO A 122 14.71 -13.76 4.29
CA PRO A 122 13.27 -13.50 4.23
C PRO A 122 12.68 -13.18 5.60
N GLU A 123 13.07 -13.90 6.66
CA GLU A 123 12.52 -13.70 8.01
C GLU A 123 13.06 -12.42 8.66
N ARG A 124 14.37 -12.17 8.61
CA ARG A 124 14.98 -10.96 9.17
C ARG A 124 14.49 -9.71 8.46
N SER A 125 14.41 -9.75 7.12
CA SER A 125 13.89 -8.62 6.33
C SER A 125 12.38 -8.43 6.50
N TYR A 126 11.60 -9.49 6.77
CA TYR A 126 10.18 -9.36 7.14
C TYR A 126 10.03 -8.57 8.45
N VAL A 127 10.78 -8.95 9.50
CA VAL A 127 10.72 -8.26 10.79
C VAL A 127 11.10 -6.78 10.65
N GLU A 128 12.12 -6.48 9.85
CA GLU A 128 12.54 -5.10 9.61
C GLU A 128 11.51 -4.29 8.81
N ARG A 129 10.91 -4.89 7.77
CA ARG A 129 9.81 -4.27 7.03
C ARG A 129 8.61 -3.99 7.94
N GLN A 130 8.26 -4.92 8.83
CA GLN A 130 7.19 -4.71 9.80
C GLN A 130 7.51 -3.53 10.72
N ARG A 131 8.73 -3.45 11.25
CA ARG A 131 9.19 -2.31 12.06
C ARG A 131 9.03 -0.99 11.33
N LEU A 132 9.44 -0.91 10.06
CA LEU A 132 9.28 0.28 9.23
C LEU A 132 7.82 0.63 8.96
N PHE A 133 6.97 -0.37 8.74
CA PHE A 133 5.53 -0.17 8.51
C PHE A 133 4.83 0.42 9.74
N ASP A 134 5.22 -0.01 10.94
CA ASP A 134 4.64 0.42 12.21
C ASP A 134 5.13 1.79 12.69
N MET A 135 6.20 2.35 12.09
CA MET A 135 6.68 3.69 12.40
C MET A 135 5.68 4.77 11.95
N PRO A 136 5.46 5.84 12.75
CA PRO A 136 4.57 6.95 12.36
C PRO A 136 4.97 7.63 11.05
N ARG A 137 6.28 7.68 10.78
CA ARG A 137 6.89 8.07 9.51
C ARG A 137 8.12 7.20 9.30
N SER A 138 8.25 6.65 8.11
CA SER A 138 9.40 5.86 7.72
C SER A 138 9.74 6.11 6.26
N SER A 139 10.95 5.71 5.91
CA SER A 139 11.43 5.63 4.56
C SER A 139 12.50 4.54 4.44
N TRP A 140 12.94 4.24 3.23
CA TRP A 140 14.06 3.31 3.03
C TRP A 140 15.35 3.73 3.73
N SER A 141 15.58 5.02 4.06
CA SER A 141 16.75 5.43 4.84
C SER A 141 16.69 5.00 6.31
N ASP A 142 15.50 4.64 6.80
CA ASP A 142 15.30 4.16 8.17
C ASP A 142 15.55 2.65 8.31
N TYR A 143 15.75 1.92 7.19
CA TYR A 143 16.05 0.48 7.20
C TYR A 143 17.41 0.23 7.84
N ASP A 144 17.51 -0.75 8.75
CA ASP A 144 18.77 -1.09 9.42
C ASP A 144 19.79 -1.62 8.40
N ALA A 145 20.78 -0.80 8.08
CA ALA A 145 21.84 -1.11 7.13
C ALA A 145 22.64 -2.37 7.52
N LYS A 146 22.64 -2.80 8.78
CA LYS A 146 23.30 -4.05 9.23
C LYS A 146 22.56 -5.31 8.76
N LEU A 147 21.31 -5.16 8.34
CA LEU A 147 20.49 -6.26 7.83
C LEU A 147 20.59 -6.40 6.31
N ILE A 148 21.11 -5.38 5.61
CA ILE A 148 21.32 -5.39 4.17
C ILE A 148 22.52 -6.29 3.86
N SER A 149 22.37 -7.19 2.87
CA SER A 149 23.45 -8.08 2.47
C SER A 149 24.60 -7.36 1.74
N GLU A 150 25.73 -8.04 1.62
CA GLU A 150 26.93 -7.51 0.96
C GLU A 150 26.62 -7.05 -0.48
N GLY A 151 27.06 -5.83 -0.81
CA GLY A 151 26.79 -5.19 -2.10
C GLY A 151 25.43 -4.47 -2.18
N GLY A 152 24.63 -4.51 -1.12
CA GLY A 152 23.40 -3.74 -0.99
C GLY A 152 23.59 -2.38 -0.33
N GLU A 153 22.65 -1.48 -0.56
CA GLU A 153 22.59 -0.17 0.08
C GLU A 153 21.18 0.41 0.04
N SER A 154 20.95 1.45 0.85
CA SER A 154 19.79 2.33 0.76
C SER A 154 20.29 3.76 0.59
N SER A 155 20.11 4.32 -0.60
CA SER A 155 20.65 5.61 -0.99
C SER A 155 19.56 6.57 -1.47
N ARG A 156 19.82 7.87 -1.30
CA ARG A 156 18.90 8.91 -1.73
C ARG A 156 19.03 9.12 -3.24
N VAL A 157 17.90 9.28 -3.93
CA VAL A 157 17.88 9.64 -5.35
C VAL A 157 18.50 11.03 -5.53
N PRO A 158 19.39 11.24 -6.52
CA PRO A 158 20.02 12.53 -6.81
C PRO A 158 19.03 13.67 -7.09
#